data_AF-A0A8J7FPP0-F1
#
_entry.id   AF-A0A8J7FPP0-F1
#
_cell.length_a   1.000
_cell.length_b   1.000
_cell.length_c   1.000
_cell.angle_alpha   90.00
_cell.angle_beta   90.00
_cell.angle_gamma   90.00
#
_symmetry.space_group_name_H-M   'P 1'
#
loop_
_entity.id
_entity.type
_entity.pdbx_description
1 polymer ?
#
loop_
_entity_poly.entity_id
_entity_poly.type
_entity_poly.pdbx_seq_one_letter_code
_entity_poly.pdbx_strand_id
1 'polypeptide(L)'
;MSILQKRYFELSSAETGEHKFYELTLNDDGTLISRYGRIGANGQSKTQHFDSIEAMLKVADKTTAEKLNKGYQPATPGETAAQETRHQRILRCARELYALISNGNTALAQRCSAEFKAFIEDADNKEEYEEQEDELIATGFKEAADWELLFFVDWKDSESMLDVLATLCSNLNIDIEFDWGCDNPEDELEVGQIMLLAHEQLQQRDYALWHWDTGDDAYLGWIGHDDDYDSIANFSLGLGLVARYPDPAKLG
;
A
#
# COMPACT_ATOMS: atom_id res chain seq x y z
N MET A 1 2.25 28.70 -36.72
CA MET A 1 1.72 27.39 -36.34
C MET A 1 0.59 27.62 -35.36
N SER A 2 -0.63 27.56 -35.87
CA SER A 2 -1.85 27.68 -35.09
C SER A 2 -2.50 26.30 -34.96
N ILE A 3 -3.11 26.04 -33.82
CA ILE A 3 -3.83 24.80 -33.58
C ILE A 3 -5.17 24.87 -34.31
N LEU A 4 -5.41 23.91 -35.21
CA LEU A 4 -6.70 23.75 -35.89
C LEU A 4 -7.71 23.03 -34.99
N GLN A 5 -7.28 21.96 -34.33
CA GLN A 5 -8.14 21.12 -33.52
C GLN A 5 -7.34 20.38 -32.44
N LYS A 6 -7.95 20.21 -31.27
CA LYS A 6 -7.52 19.22 -30.28
C LYS A 6 -8.59 18.15 -30.10
N ARG A 7 -8.16 16.90 -29.91
CA ARG A 7 -9.03 15.79 -29.53
C ARG A 7 -8.41 15.11 -28.32
N TYR A 8 -9.15 15.07 -27.22
CA TYR A 8 -8.68 14.52 -25.95
C TYR A 8 -9.57 13.37 -25.53
N PHE A 9 -8.94 12.30 -25.08
CA PHE A 9 -9.61 11.08 -24.69
C PHE A 9 -8.99 10.50 -23.43
N GLU A 10 -9.81 9.86 -22.60
CA GLU A 10 -9.38 9.20 -21.37
C GLU A 10 -9.90 7.76 -21.32
N LEU A 11 -9.17 6.90 -20.62
CA LEU A 11 -9.52 5.52 -20.34
C LEU A 11 -9.23 5.24 -18.86
N SER A 12 -10.29 4.93 -18.11
CA SER A 12 -10.22 4.52 -16.72
C SER A 12 -10.93 3.17 -16.54
N SER A 13 -10.24 2.18 -16.01
CA SER A 13 -10.76 0.82 -15.82
C SER A 13 -10.27 0.24 -14.49
N ALA A 14 -11.22 -0.08 -13.61
CA ALA A 14 -10.91 -0.72 -12.33
C ALA A 14 -10.43 -2.18 -12.51
N GLU A 15 -10.90 -2.87 -13.55
CA GLU A 15 -10.53 -4.27 -13.83
C GLU A 15 -9.09 -4.39 -14.36
N THR A 16 -8.70 -3.50 -15.27
CA THR A 16 -7.36 -3.53 -15.89
C THR A 16 -6.35 -2.59 -15.25
N GLY A 17 -6.80 -1.76 -14.29
CA GLY A 17 -5.97 -0.72 -13.64
C GLY A 17 -5.53 0.40 -14.59
N GLU A 18 -6.13 0.51 -15.78
CA GLU A 18 -5.81 1.57 -16.73
C GLU A 18 -6.36 2.91 -16.26
N HIS A 19 -5.52 3.95 -16.32
CA HIS A 19 -5.91 5.33 -16.01
C HIS A 19 -5.10 6.28 -16.89
N LYS A 20 -5.44 6.31 -18.18
CA LYS A 20 -4.60 6.85 -19.27
C LYS A 20 -5.33 7.92 -20.05
N PHE A 21 -4.58 8.89 -20.58
CA PHE A 21 -5.08 9.87 -21.54
C PHE A 21 -4.39 9.73 -22.89
N TYR A 22 -5.06 10.21 -23.93
CA TYR A 22 -4.53 10.38 -25.28
C TYR A 22 -5.04 11.68 -25.87
N GLU A 23 -4.15 12.48 -26.43
CA GLU A 23 -4.43 13.78 -27.02
C GLU A 23 -3.86 13.85 -28.43
N LEU A 24 -4.65 14.34 -29.37
CA LEU A 24 -4.21 14.72 -30.71
C LEU A 24 -4.30 16.23 -30.82
N THR A 25 -3.19 16.88 -31.17
CA THR A 25 -3.14 18.29 -31.55
C THR A 25 -2.81 18.39 -33.03
N LEU A 26 -3.76 18.91 -33.81
CA LEU A 26 -3.66 19.09 -35.26
C LEU A 26 -3.34 20.57 -35.53
N ASN A 27 -2.28 20.83 -36.30
CA ASN A 27 -1.81 22.18 -36.59
C ASN A 27 -2.03 22.55 -38.06
N ASP A 28 -2.10 23.85 -38.33
CA ASP A 28 -2.37 24.42 -39.65
C ASP A 28 -1.26 24.19 -40.69
N ASP A 29 -0.06 23.83 -40.24
CA ASP A 29 1.11 23.53 -41.07
C ASP A 29 1.25 22.04 -41.43
N GLY A 30 0.25 21.21 -41.11
CA GLY A 30 0.29 19.76 -41.37
C GLY A 30 1.01 18.96 -40.28
N THR A 31 1.34 19.58 -39.13
CA THR A 31 1.92 18.87 -37.98
C THR A 31 0.85 18.23 -37.09
N LEU A 32 0.96 16.93 -36.86
CA LEU A 32 0.19 16.18 -35.86
C LEU A 32 1.07 15.88 -34.65
N ILE A 33 0.62 16.30 -33.47
CA ILE A 33 1.26 15.93 -32.20
C ILE A 33 0.31 15.00 -31.46
N SER A 34 0.78 13.80 -31.15
CA SER A 34 0.08 12.84 -30.30
C SER A 34 0.73 12.83 -28.91
N ARG A 35 -0.02 13.18 -27.87
CA ARG A 35 0.44 13.16 -26.47
C ARG A 35 -0.31 12.10 -25.68
N TYR A 36 0.38 11.31 -24.86
CA TYR A 36 -0.25 10.19 -24.14
C TYR A 36 0.49 9.85 -22.85
N GLY A 37 -0.24 9.38 -21.84
CA GLY A 37 0.34 9.05 -20.54
C GLY A 37 -0.73 8.71 -19.51
N ARG A 38 -0.34 8.66 -18.23
CA ARG A 38 -1.30 8.58 -17.11
C ARG A 38 -2.05 9.90 -16.97
N ILE A 39 -3.34 9.84 -16.66
CA ILE A 39 -4.14 11.04 -16.36
C ILE A 39 -3.50 11.78 -15.18
N GLY A 40 -3.38 13.11 -15.31
CA GLY A 40 -2.68 13.97 -14.33
C GLY A 40 -1.16 14.08 -14.51
N ALA A 41 -0.54 13.30 -15.41
CA ALA A 41 0.88 13.42 -15.74
C ALA A 41 1.11 14.20 -17.05
N ASN A 42 2.34 14.65 -17.27
CA ASN A 42 2.72 15.35 -18.51
C ASN A 42 2.63 14.45 -19.75
N GLY A 43 2.84 13.14 -19.57
CA GLY A 43 2.87 12.15 -20.64
C GLY A 43 4.09 12.27 -21.56
N GLN A 44 4.06 11.47 -22.63
CA GLN A 44 5.03 11.49 -23.72
C GLN A 44 4.36 12.06 -24.98
N SER A 45 5.15 12.60 -25.90
CA SER A 45 4.64 13.14 -27.16
C SER A 45 5.37 12.56 -28.36
N LYS A 46 4.63 12.35 -29.45
CA LYS A 46 5.14 11.97 -30.76
C LYS A 46 4.66 12.97 -31.80
N THR A 47 5.59 13.51 -32.58
CA THR A 47 5.29 14.47 -33.65
C THR A 47 5.40 13.79 -35.00
N GLN A 48 4.45 14.08 -35.89
CA GLN A 48 4.43 13.64 -37.29
C GLN A 48 4.15 14.83 -38.19
N HIS A 49 4.78 14.88 -39.36
CA HIS A 49 4.55 15.91 -40.37
C HIS A 49 3.95 15.27 -41.61
N PHE A 50 2.98 15.94 -42.21
CA PHE A 50 2.25 15.48 -43.39
C PHE A 50 2.33 16.52 -44.50
N ASP A 51 2.38 16.06 -45.75
CA ASP A 51 2.43 16.93 -46.93
C ASP A 51 1.12 17.69 -47.18
N SER A 52 0.03 17.30 -46.51
CA SER A 52 -1.26 18.00 -46.58
C SER A 52 -2.07 17.86 -45.29
N ILE A 53 -2.93 18.87 -45.03
CA ILE A 53 -3.88 18.86 -43.92
C ILE A 53 -4.86 17.69 -44.03
N GLU A 54 -5.28 17.34 -45.26
CA GLU A 54 -6.19 16.21 -45.49
C GLU A 54 -5.56 14.87 -45.08
N ALA A 55 -4.28 14.64 -45.41
CA ALA A 55 -3.56 13.45 -44.99
C ALA A 55 -3.44 13.36 -43.47
N MET A 56 -3.14 14.47 -42.81
CA MET A 56 -3.12 14.57 -41.35
C MET A 56 -4.48 14.23 -40.72
N LEU A 57 -5.57 14.82 -41.24
CA LEU A 57 -6.93 14.58 -40.75
C LEU A 57 -7.32 13.11 -40.84
N LYS A 58 -7.02 12.45 -41.98
CA LYS A 58 -7.31 11.02 -42.17
C LYS A 58 -6.59 10.14 -41.14
N VAL A 59 -5.34 10.46 -40.81
CA VAL A 59 -4.59 9.74 -39.76
C VAL A 59 -5.16 10.03 -38.37
N ALA A 60 -5.53 11.27 -38.09
CA ALA A 60 -6.15 11.66 -36.83
C ALA A 60 -7.51 10.96 -36.62
N ASP A 61 -8.37 10.91 -37.65
CA ASP A 61 -9.67 10.24 -37.63
C ASP A 61 -9.52 8.73 -37.42
N LYS A 62 -8.58 8.10 -38.13
CA LYS A 62 -8.26 6.68 -37.92
C LYS A 62 -7.80 6.43 -36.49
N THR A 63 -6.92 7.27 -35.96
CA THR A 63 -6.41 7.14 -34.59
C THR A 63 -7.52 7.35 -33.56
N THR A 64 -8.42 8.32 -33.79
CA THR A 64 -9.61 8.52 -32.96
C THR A 64 -10.47 7.27 -32.93
N ALA A 65 -10.83 6.70 -34.08
CA ALA A 65 -11.64 5.48 -34.15
C ALA A 65 -10.97 4.29 -33.43
N GLU A 66 -9.66 4.12 -33.62
CA GLU A 66 -8.88 3.08 -32.93
C GLU A 66 -8.88 3.26 -31.40
N LYS A 67 -8.82 4.51 -30.90
CA LYS A 67 -8.85 4.79 -29.46
C LYS A 67 -10.22 4.54 -28.86
N LEU A 68 -11.28 5.01 -29.53
CA LEU A 68 -12.66 4.74 -29.11
C LEU A 68 -12.96 3.23 -29.06
N ASN A 69 -12.47 2.46 -30.03
CA ASN A 69 -12.62 1.00 -30.03
C ASN A 69 -11.86 0.30 -28.89
N LYS A 70 -10.83 0.94 -28.34
CA LYS A 70 -10.09 0.47 -27.15
C LYS A 70 -10.73 0.94 -25.84
N GLY A 71 -11.94 1.51 -25.88
CA GLY A 71 -12.67 1.96 -24.70
C GLY A 71 -12.32 3.38 -24.23
N TYR A 72 -11.47 4.12 -24.95
CA TYR A 72 -11.26 5.53 -24.63
C TYR A 72 -12.56 6.32 -24.87
N GLN A 73 -12.84 7.28 -24.00
CA GLN A 73 -13.98 8.19 -24.09
C GLN A 73 -13.49 9.61 -24.34
N PRO A 74 -14.19 10.43 -25.14
CA PRO A 74 -13.92 11.87 -25.20
C PRO A 74 -14.02 12.50 -23.80
N ALA A 75 -13.06 13.34 -23.44
CA ALA A 75 -13.00 13.96 -22.12
C ALA A 75 -12.44 15.39 -22.20
N THR A 76 -12.52 16.13 -21.09
CA THR A 76 -11.88 17.44 -20.95
C THR A 76 -10.61 17.29 -20.08
N PRO A 77 -9.45 17.77 -20.55
CA PRO A 77 -8.23 17.73 -19.75
C PRO A 77 -8.42 18.41 -18.39
N GLY A 78 -8.11 17.68 -17.31
CA GLY A 78 -8.12 18.21 -15.94
C GLY A 78 -9.43 18.01 -15.17
N GLU A 79 -10.49 17.47 -15.80
CA GLU A 79 -11.73 17.11 -15.07
C GLU A 79 -11.59 15.79 -14.30
N THR A 80 -10.88 14.81 -14.86
CA THR A 80 -10.64 13.52 -14.20
C THR A 80 -9.44 13.61 -13.25
N ALA A 81 -9.65 13.23 -11.99
CA ALA A 81 -8.60 13.22 -10.98
C ALA A 81 -7.50 12.22 -11.32
N ALA A 82 -6.25 12.57 -10.98
CA ALA A 82 -5.14 11.64 -11.03
C ALA A 82 -5.38 10.48 -10.04
N GLN A 83 -4.96 9.28 -10.42
CA GLN A 83 -4.88 8.15 -9.51
C GLN A 83 -3.43 7.93 -9.07
N GLU A 84 -3.27 7.57 -7.80
CA GLU A 84 -1.98 7.19 -7.22
C GLU A 84 -1.30 6.09 -8.05
N THR A 85 0.02 6.18 -8.18
CA THR A 85 0.83 5.05 -8.66
C THR A 85 0.84 3.94 -7.61
N ARG A 86 1.26 2.72 -7.99
CA ARG A 86 1.43 1.63 -7.01
C ARG A 86 2.39 2.03 -5.89
N HIS A 87 3.52 2.65 -6.22
CA HIS A 87 4.47 3.20 -5.24
C HIS A 87 3.82 4.21 -4.27
N GLN A 88 3.07 5.18 -4.80
CA GLN A 88 2.37 6.17 -3.97
C GLN A 88 1.33 5.51 -3.04
N ARG A 89 0.59 4.52 -3.55
CA ARG A 89 -0.37 3.75 -2.76
C ARG A 89 0.30 2.98 -1.64
N ILE A 90 1.43 2.30 -1.91
CA ILE A 90 2.20 1.57 -0.91
C ILE A 90 2.67 2.51 0.21
N LEU A 91 3.29 3.64 -0.15
CA LEU A 91 3.72 4.65 0.82
C LEU A 91 2.56 5.20 1.63
N ARG A 92 1.39 5.42 1.01
CA ARG A 92 0.18 5.84 1.73
C ARG A 92 -0.29 4.76 2.69
N CYS A 93 -0.44 3.52 2.25
CA CYS A 93 -0.90 2.42 3.09
C CYS A 93 0.00 2.21 4.31
N ALA A 94 1.33 2.21 4.13
CA ALA A 94 2.26 2.12 5.26
C ALA A 94 2.11 3.30 6.22
N ARG A 95 2.04 4.54 5.70
CA ARG A 95 1.84 5.73 6.54
C ARG A 95 0.56 5.68 7.36
N GLU A 96 -0.57 5.32 6.72
CA GLU A 96 -1.85 5.24 7.42
C GLU A 96 -1.86 4.08 8.42
N LEU A 97 -1.27 2.93 8.08
CA LEU A 97 -1.16 1.80 9.00
C LEU A 97 -0.29 2.15 10.22
N TYR A 98 0.89 2.74 10.03
CA TYR A 98 1.71 3.23 11.15
C TYR A 98 0.98 4.25 12.01
N ALA A 99 0.19 5.15 11.41
CA ALA A 99 -0.60 6.12 12.17
C ALA A 99 -1.62 5.41 13.08
N LEU A 100 -2.33 4.41 12.57
CA LEU A 100 -3.32 3.63 13.33
C LEU A 100 -2.66 2.84 14.48
N ILE A 101 -1.58 2.11 14.19
CA ILE A 101 -0.96 1.22 15.19
C ILE A 101 -0.05 1.96 16.18
N SER A 102 0.22 3.25 15.97
CA SER A 102 1.06 4.06 16.88
C SER A 102 0.33 4.60 18.12
N ASN A 103 -0.95 4.30 18.27
CA ASN A 103 -1.81 4.79 19.36
C ASN A 103 -1.68 6.30 19.61
N GLY A 104 -1.72 7.09 18.54
CA GLY A 104 -1.61 8.56 18.61
C GLY A 104 -0.18 9.11 18.77
N ASN A 105 0.85 8.25 18.82
CA ASN A 105 2.25 8.68 18.78
C ASN A 105 2.65 9.10 17.35
N THR A 106 2.25 10.32 16.97
CA THR A 106 2.46 10.83 15.61
C THR A 106 3.93 10.94 15.22
N ALA A 107 4.83 11.16 16.19
CA ALA A 107 6.26 11.27 15.93
C ALA A 107 6.85 9.92 15.54
N LEU A 108 6.49 8.85 16.26
CA LEU A 108 6.87 7.48 15.95
C LEU A 108 6.30 7.06 14.58
N ALA A 109 5.01 7.27 14.34
CA ALA A 109 4.40 6.94 13.05
C ALA A 109 5.07 7.65 11.86
N GLN A 110 5.44 8.92 12.02
CA GLN A 110 6.15 9.69 10.99
C GLN A 110 7.56 9.15 10.75
N ARG A 111 8.27 8.76 11.82
CA ARG A 111 9.61 8.15 11.72
C ARG A 111 9.54 6.82 10.97
N CYS A 112 8.69 5.90 11.40
CA CYS A 112 8.49 4.60 10.74
C CYS A 112 8.10 4.78 9.26
N SER A 113 7.21 5.72 8.95
CA SER A 113 6.84 6.03 7.56
C SER A 113 8.02 6.51 6.72
N ALA A 114 8.92 7.31 7.29
CA ALA A 114 10.10 7.82 6.61
C ALA A 114 11.17 6.74 6.42
N GLU A 115 11.38 5.90 7.44
CA GLU A 115 12.30 4.76 7.42
C GLU A 115 11.83 3.70 6.41
N PHE A 116 10.55 3.35 6.41
CA PHE A 116 9.95 2.46 5.42
C PHE A 116 10.16 2.98 3.99
N LYS A 117 9.85 4.27 3.77
CA LYS A 117 10.06 4.90 2.47
C LYS A 117 11.52 4.81 2.04
N ALA A 118 12.45 5.14 2.94
CA ALA A 118 13.88 5.07 2.65
C ALA A 118 14.29 3.65 2.29
N PHE A 119 13.82 2.66 3.05
CA PHE A 119 14.13 1.24 2.83
C PHE A 119 13.69 0.76 1.44
N ILE A 120 12.44 1.01 1.04
CA ILE A 120 11.92 0.54 -0.26
C ILE A 120 12.40 1.39 -1.44
N GLU A 121 12.94 2.59 -1.19
CA GLU A 121 13.50 3.47 -2.24
C GLU A 121 15.00 3.27 -2.45
N ASP A 122 15.67 2.70 -1.46
CA ASP A 122 17.10 2.40 -1.47
C ASP A 122 17.50 1.51 -2.65
N ALA A 123 18.65 1.80 -3.25
CA ALA A 123 19.10 1.13 -4.46
C ALA A 123 19.64 -0.28 -4.15
N ASP A 124 20.34 -0.44 -3.04
CA ASP A 124 20.96 -1.71 -2.65
C ASP A 124 19.87 -2.70 -2.22
N ASN A 125 18.88 -2.24 -1.44
CA ASN A 125 17.72 -3.08 -1.10
C ASN A 125 16.91 -3.47 -2.36
N LYS A 126 16.70 -2.57 -3.31
CA LYS A 126 16.01 -2.93 -4.56
C LYS A 126 16.76 -3.97 -5.39
N GLU A 127 18.09 -3.95 -5.34
CA GLU A 127 18.93 -4.95 -5.99
C GLU A 127 18.86 -6.30 -5.24
N GLU A 128 18.90 -6.28 -3.90
CA GLU A 128 18.78 -7.48 -3.06
C GLU A 128 17.44 -8.20 -3.27
N TYR A 129 16.35 -7.45 -3.34
CA TYR A 129 14.99 -7.98 -3.54
C TYR A 129 14.52 -7.90 -5.00
N GLU A 130 15.44 -8.00 -5.97
CA GLU A 130 15.07 -8.00 -7.38
C GLU A 130 14.04 -9.12 -7.65
N GLU A 131 12.97 -8.81 -8.37
CA GLU A 131 11.82 -9.70 -8.63
C GLU A 131 10.98 -10.10 -7.39
N GLN A 132 11.35 -9.68 -6.18
CA GLN A 132 10.69 -10.02 -4.90
C GLN A 132 10.14 -8.76 -4.20
N GLU A 133 9.42 -7.94 -4.96
CA GLU A 133 8.97 -6.62 -4.46
C GLU A 133 8.03 -6.71 -3.25
N ASP A 134 7.20 -7.75 -3.15
CA ASP A 134 6.30 -7.91 -2.01
C ASP A 134 7.09 -8.26 -0.72
N GLU A 135 8.21 -8.97 -0.84
CA GLU A 135 9.13 -9.25 0.27
C GLU A 135 9.93 -8.00 0.69
N LEU A 136 10.35 -7.18 -0.27
CA LEU A 136 10.95 -5.86 0.00
C LEU A 136 9.99 -5.00 0.82
N ILE A 137 8.70 -4.98 0.45
CA ILE A 137 7.67 -4.21 1.15
C ILE A 137 7.44 -4.77 2.56
N ALA A 138 7.26 -6.09 2.70
CA ALA A 138 7.03 -6.72 4.00
C ALA A 138 8.22 -6.53 4.94
N THR A 139 9.44 -6.72 4.44
CA THR A 139 10.67 -6.54 5.21
C THR A 139 10.86 -5.08 5.59
N GLY A 140 10.73 -4.14 4.64
CA GLY A 140 10.85 -2.72 4.94
C GLY A 140 9.82 -2.26 5.96
N PHE A 141 8.59 -2.79 5.90
CA PHE A 141 7.55 -2.47 6.86
C PHE A 141 7.90 -2.97 8.27
N LYS A 142 8.45 -4.19 8.36
CA LYS A 142 8.94 -4.77 9.61
C LYS A 142 10.09 -3.95 10.20
N GLU A 143 11.17 -3.76 9.43
CA GLU A 143 12.42 -3.12 9.88
C GLU A 143 12.20 -1.67 10.34
N ALA A 144 11.30 -0.92 9.69
CA ALA A 144 11.04 0.48 10.05
C ALA A 144 10.28 0.67 11.39
N ALA A 145 9.72 -0.40 11.96
CA ALA A 145 8.88 -0.33 13.15
C ALA A 145 9.20 -1.40 14.19
N ASP A 146 10.30 -2.12 13.98
CA ASP A 146 10.69 -3.29 14.74
C ASP A 146 10.81 -2.97 16.23
N TRP A 147 10.26 -3.85 17.07
CA TRP A 147 10.18 -3.75 18.54
C TRP A 147 9.50 -2.51 19.13
N GLU A 148 9.07 -1.55 18.31
CA GLU A 148 8.40 -0.33 18.76
C GLU A 148 6.89 -0.35 18.50
N LEU A 149 6.47 -0.83 17.33
CA LEU A 149 5.06 -1.00 16.95
C LEU A 149 4.72 -2.44 16.56
N LEU A 150 5.73 -3.23 16.21
CA LEU A 150 5.59 -4.59 15.70
C LEU A 150 6.31 -5.58 16.61
N PHE A 151 5.84 -6.81 16.63
CA PHE A 151 6.57 -7.97 17.15
C PHE A 151 6.90 -8.95 16.04
N PHE A 152 8.05 -9.62 16.12
CA PHE A 152 8.41 -10.77 15.30
C PHE A 152 9.01 -11.84 16.22
N VAL A 153 8.26 -12.90 16.50
CA VAL A 153 8.59 -13.88 17.55
C VAL A 153 8.51 -15.29 16.98
N ASP A 154 9.53 -16.11 17.26
CA ASP A 154 9.52 -17.54 16.92
C ASP A 154 8.34 -18.24 17.59
N TRP A 155 7.69 -19.17 16.90
CA TRP A 155 6.48 -19.83 17.41
C TRP A 155 6.66 -20.62 18.71
N LYS A 156 7.89 -20.90 19.13
CA LYS A 156 8.22 -21.59 20.40
C LYS A 156 8.79 -20.66 21.48
N ASP A 157 8.96 -19.38 21.17
CA ASP A 157 9.62 -18.45 22.09
C ASP A 157 8.59 -17.68 22.91
N SER A 158 8.01 -18.38 23.89
CA SER A 158 7.02 -17.84 24.82
C SER A 158 7.59 -16.70 25.68
N GLU A 159 8.86 -16.79 26.09
CA GLU A 159 9.55 -15.73 26.85
C GLU A 159 9.58 -14.42 26.03
N SER A 160 10.07 -14.47 24.79
CA SER A 160 10.08 -13.30 23.90
C SER A 160 8.67 -12.78 23.60
N MET A 161 7.66 -13.65 23.49
CA MET A 161 6.28 -13.22 23.27
C MET A 161 5.73 -12.42 24.46
N LEU A 162 5.98 -12.87 25.69
CA LEU A 162 5.53 -12.17 26.90
C LEU A 162 6.22 -10.80 27.01
N ASP A 163 7.53 -10.77 26.81
CA ASP A 163 8.35 -9.56 26.87
C ASP A 163 7.93 -8.52 25.81
N VAL A 164 7.68 -8.97 24.57
CA VAL A 164 7.30 -8.05 23.50
C VAL A 164 5.89 -7.49 23.70
N LEU A 165 4.94 -8.27 24.24
CA LEU A 165 3.61 -7.75 24.57
C LEU A 165 3.68 -6.66 25.64
N ALA A 166 4.46 -6.87 26.69
CA ALA A 166 4.68 -5.87 27.73
C ALA A 166 5.36 -4.61 27.16
N THR A 167 6.36 -4.79 26.29
CA THR A 167 7.08 -3.71 25.61
C THR A 167 6.14 -2.90 24.71
N LEU A 168 5.34 -3.55 23.87
CA LEU A 168 4.39 -2.87 22.99
C LEU A 168 3.32 -2.11 23.79
N CYS A 169 2.77 -2.70 24.85
CA CYS A 169 1.81 -1.99 25.70
C CYS A 169 2.43 -0.75 26.35
N SER A 170 3.68 -0.84 26.82
CA SER A 170 4.43 0.30 27.36
C SER A 170 4.66 1.39 26.29
N ASN A 171 5.16 1.01 25.10
CA ASN A 171 5.44 1.93 23.99
C ASN A 171 4.18 2.66 23.51
N LEU A 172 3.06 1.95 23.49
CA LEU A 172 1.76 2.44 23.06
C LEU A 172 0.96 3.09 24.20
N ASN A 173 1.50 3.14 25.41
CA ASN A 173 0.81 3.69 26.59
C ASN A 173 -0.57 3.02 26.83
N ILE A 174 -0.62 1.70 26.70
CA ILE A 174 -1.78 0.85 26.98
C ILE A 174 -1.64 0.35 28.43
N ASP A 175 -2.53 0.81 29.30
CA ASP A 175 -2.54 0.41 30.71
C ASP A 175 -3.24 -0.94 30.90
N ILE A 176 -2.43 -2.01 30.85
CA ILE A 176 -2.85 -3.40 31.01
C ILE A 176 -1.84 -4.20 31.82
N GLU A 177 -2.38 -4.99 32.74
CA GLU A 177 -1.68 -6.10 33.39
C GLU A 177 -2.38 -7.37 32.89
N PHE A 178 -1.62 -8.24 32.24
CA PHE A 178 -2.16 -9.49 31.69
C PHE A 178 -2.29 -10.54 32.79
N ASP A 179 -3.46 -11.15 32.89
CA ASP A 179 -3.69 -12.37 33.68
C ASP A 179 -3.51 -13.58 32.77
N TRP A 180 -2.43 -14.34 32.99
CA TRP A 180 -2.10 -15.53 32.22
C TRP A 180 -2.73 -16.81 32.80
N GLY A 181 -3.39 -16.74 33.96
CA GLY A 181 -4.02 -17.89 34.60
C GLY A 181 -3.04 -18.97 35.10
N CYS A 182 -1.74 -18.69 35.14
CA CYS A 182 -0.67 -19.59 35.59
C CYS A 182 0.47 -18.82 36.27
N ASP A 183 1.33 -19.54 36.99
CA ASP A 183 2.43 -18.95 37.76
C ASP A 183 3.68 -18.74 36.89
N ASN A 184 3.96 -19.63 35.93
CA ASN A 184 5.08 -19.49 35.00
C ASN A 184 4.65 -19.56 33.52
N PRO A 185 4.08 -18.49 32.95
CA PRO A 185 3.53 -18.50 31.60
C PRO A 185 4.57 -18.82 30.50
N GLU A 186 5.85 -18.49 30.71
CA GLU A 186 6.92 -18.80 29.75
C GLU A 186 7.16 -20.32 29.57
N ASP A 187 6.92 -21.10 30.63
CA ASP A 187 7.08 -22.55 30.65
C ASP A 187 5.76 -23.31 30.41
N GLU A 188 4.63 -22.67 30.75
CA GLU A 188 3.31 -23.31 30.81
C GLU A 188 2.43 -23.02 29.59
N LEU A 189 2.73 -21.97 28.82
CA LEU A 189 1.94 -21.55 27.66
C LEU A 189 2.77 -21.54 26.38
N GLU A 190 2.15 -21.95 25.28
CA GLU A 190 2.69 -21.78 23.93
C GLU A 190 2.39 -20.36 23.40
N VAL A 191 3.19 -19.85 22.46
CA VAL A 191 3.03 -18.51 21.88
C VAL A 191 1.61 -18.27 21.36
N GLY A 192 1.01 -19.26 20.67
CA GLY A 192 -0.37 -19.16 20.18
C GLY A 192 -1.41 -18.98 21.30
N GLN A 193 -1.20 -19.62 22.45
CA GLN A 193 -2.07 -19.47 23.63
C GLN A 193 -1.91 -18.09 24.27
N ILE A 194 -0.66 -17.60 24.37
CA ILE A 194 -0.35 -16.25 24.85
C ILE A 194 -1.05 -15.20 23.96
N MET A 195 -0.94 -15.34 22.64
CA MET A 195 -1.60 -14.43 21.68
C MET A 195 -3.13 -14.39 21.85
N LEU A 196 -3.77 -15.56 22.05
CA LEU A 196 -5.22 -15.65 22.26
C LEU A 196 -5.64 -14.98 23.57
N LEU A 197 -4.97 -15.30 24.68
CA LEU A 197 -5.26 -14.70 25.98
C LEU A 197 -5.00 -13.19 26.00
N ALA A 198 -3.94 -12.73 25.34
CA ALA A 198 -3.63 -11.31 25.20
C ALA A 198 -4.71 -10.59 24.38
N HIS A 199 -5.13 -11.17 23.26
CA HIS A 199 -6.19 -10.61 22.41
C HIS A 199 -7.50 -10.44 23.18
N GLU A 200 -7.96 -11.46 23.90
CA GLU A 200 -9.19 -11.41 24.70
C GLU A 200 -9.15 -10.31 25.78
N GLN A 201 -7.99 -10.07 26.38
CA GLN A 201 -7.82 -9.05 27.43
C GLN A 201 -7.64 -7.64 26.87
N LEU A 202 -7.04 -7.51 25.68
CA LEU A 202 -6.93 -6.24 24.95
C LEU A 202 -8.32 -5.76 24.47
N GLN A 203 -9.18 -6.68 24.02
CA GLN A 203 -10.54 -6.35 23.56
C GLN A 203 -11.40 -5.73 24.66
N GLN A 204 -11.14 -6.06 25.93
CA GLN A 204 -11.81 -5.45 27.07
C GLN A 204 -11.41 -3.98 27.31
N ARG A 205 -10.41 -3.48 26.57
CA ARG A 205 -9.87 -2.12 26.63
C ARG A 205 -9.90 -1.40 25.28
N ASP A 206 -10.76 -1.84 24.34
CA ASP A 206 -10.92 -1.27 22.99
C ASP A 206 -9.67 -1.42 22.09
N TYR A 207 -8.81 -2.40 22.38
CA TYR A 207 -7.66 -2.78 21.56
C TYR A 207 -7.81 -4.21 21.04
N ALA A 208 -7.05 -4.55 20.01
CA ALA A 208 -6.95 -5.89 19.48
C ALA A 208 -5.50 -6.22 19.16
N LEU A 209 -5.09 -7.44 19.50
CA LEU A 209 -3.88 -8.04 18.93
C LEU A 209 -4.17 -8.45 17.48
N TRP A 210 -3.33 -8.00 16.56
CA TRP A 210 -3.33 -8.41 15.16
C TRP A 210 -2.09 -9.25 14.89
N HIS A 211 -2.20 -10.18 13.95
CA HIS A 211 -1.05 -10.85 13.38
C HIS A 211 -1.28 -11.09 11.89
N TRP A 212 -0.21 -11.20 11.11
CA TRP A 212 -0.31 -11.73 9.76
C TRP A 212 0.52 -12.99 9.62
N ASP A 213 0.08 -13.84 8.69
CA ASP A 213 0.73 -15.11 8.40
C ASP A 213 1.94 -14.84 7.52
N THR A 214 3.14 -15.00 8.06
CA THR A 214 4.40 -14.92 7.32
C THR A 214 4.63 -16.18 6.47
N GLY A 215 3.90 -17.28 6.75
CA GLY A 215 4.18 -18.60 6.18
C GLY A 215 5.39 -19.30 6.81
N ASP A 216 5.94 -18.74 7.87
CA ASP A 216 7.14 -19.21 8.57
C ASP A 216 6.84 -19.70 10.00
N ASP A 217 7.85 -20.29 10.63
CA ASP A 217 7.91 -20.66 12.05
C ASP A 217 8.03 -19.41 12.97
N ALA A 218 7.33 -18.33 12.65
CA ALA A 218 7.34 -17.10 13.44
C ALA A 218 6.04 -16.30 13.27
N TYR A 219 5.62 -15.65 14.34
CA TYR A 219 4.49 -14.74 14.35
C TYR A 219 4.97 -13.30 14.20
N LEU A 220 4.34 -12.58 13.27
CA LEU A 220 4.51 -11.14 13.13
C LEU A 220 3.17 -10.44 13.36
N GLY A 221 3.16 -9.41 14.18
CA GLY A 221 1.94 -8.66 14.45
C GLY A 221 2.14 -7.35 15.18
N TRP A 222 1.02 -6.78 15.65
CA TRP A 222 0.95 -5.48 16.31
C TRP A 222 -0.30 -5.39 17.19
N ILE A 223 -0.40 -4.30 17.96
CA ILE A 223 -1.60 -3.93 18.70
C ILE A 223 -2.22 -2.69 18.03
N GLY A 224 -3.53 -2.69 17.85
CA GLY A 224 -4.28 -1.54 17.31
C GLY A 224 -5.64 -1.40 18.00
N HIS A 225 -6.36 -0.32 17.76
CA HIS A 225 -7.73 -0.20 18.25
C HIS A 225 -8.67 -1.18 17.55
N ASP A 226 -9.62 -1.74 18.30
CA ASP A 226 -10.62 -2.67 17.74
C ASP A 226 -11.56 -1.95 16.75
N ASP A 227 -11.92 -0.70 17.05
CA ASP A 227 -12.76 0.15 16.19
C ASP A 227 -12.11 0.48 14.82
N ASP A 228 -10.79 0.29 14.69
CA ASP A 228 -10.04 0.55 13.45
C ASP A 228 -9.97 -0.67 12.52
N TYR A 229 -10.76 -1.73 12.77
CA TYR A 229 -10.73 -3.00 12.03
C TYR A 229 -10.68 -2.84 10.52
N ASP A 230 -11.69 -2.16 9.95
CA ASP A 230 -11.80 -2.00 8.50
C ASP A 230 -10.60 -1.22 7.94
N SER A 231 -10.12 -0.20 8.66
CA SER A 231 -9.00 0.63 8.24
C SER A 231 -7.69 -0.16 8.25
N ILE A 232 -7.40 -0.87 9.34
CA ILE A 232 -6.20 -1.71 9.47
C ILE A 232 -6.23 -2.79 8.39
N ALA A 233 -7.33 -3.55 8.27
CA ALA A 233 -7.44 -4.61 7.26
C ALA A 233 -7.23 -4.08 5.83
N ASN A 234 -7.80 -2.92 5.50
CA ASN A 234 -7.64 -2.29 4.18
C ASN A 234 -6.21 -1.83 3.90
N PHE A 235 -5.54 -1.19 4.87
CA PHE A 235 -4.18 -0.69 4.67
C PHE A 235 -3.15 -1.81 4.67
N SER A 236 -3.29 -2.82 5.54
CA SER A 236 -2.47 -4.03 5.52
C SER A 236 -2.60 -4.77 4.19
N LEU A 237 -3.82 -4.97 3.69
CA LEU A 237 -4.04 -5.59 2.37
C LEU A 237 -3.41 -4.76 1.24
N GLY A 238 -3.45 -3.43 1.35
CA GLY A 238 -2.80 -2.53 0.39
C GLY A 238 -1.27 -2.65 0.33
N LEU A 239 -0.66 -3.22 1.37
CA LEU A 239 0.77 -3.58 1.45
C LEU A 239 1.03 -5.06 1.09
N GLY A 240 0.00 -5.85 0.80
CA GLY A 240 0.13 -7.30 0.62
C GLY A 240 0.19 -8.09 1.93
N LEU A 241 -0.01 -7.45 3.08
CA LEU A 241 0.02 -8.08 4.41
C LEU A 241 -1.39 -8.55 4.78
N VAL A 242 -1.60 -9.86 4.86
CA VAL A 242 -2.91 -10.45 5.19
C VAL A 242 -3.07 -10.56 6.71
N ALA A 243 -3.31 -9.43 7.36
CA ALA A 243 -3.47 -9.34 8.81
C ALA A 243 -4.87 -9.81 9.27
N ARG A 244 -4.91 -10.43 10.44
CA ARG A 244 -6.11 -11.01 11.06
C ARG A 244 -5.96 -11.03 12.58
N TYR A 245 -7.08 -11.23 13.27
CA TYR A 245 -7.06 -11.55 14.69
C TYR A 245 -6.57 -12.98 14.92
N PRO A 246 -5.96 -13.24 16.10
CA PRO A 246 -5.71 -14.59 16.58
C PRO A 246 -6.95 -15.47 16.48
N ASP A 247 -6.82 -16.64 15.86
CA ASP A 247 -7.91 -17.59 15.64
C ASP A 247 -7.61 -18.89 16.41
N PRO A 248 -8.43 -19.27 17.40
CA PRO A 248 -8.25 -20.51 18.16
C PRO A 248 -8.18 -21.77 17.28
N ALA A 249 -8.80 -21.76 16.10
CA ALA A 249 -8.78 -22.89 15.19
C ALA A 249 -7.46 -23.03 14.40
N LYS A 250 -6.57 -22.02 14.47
CA LYS A 250 -5.33 -21.94 13.70
C LYS A 250 -4.07 -21.80 14.55
N LEU A 251 -4.21 -21.43 15.81
CA LEU A 251 -3.10 -21.15 16.74
C LEU A 251 -2.98 -22.20 17.86
N GLY A 252 -3.69 -23.32 17.74
CA GLY A 252 -3.67 -24.45 18.68
C GLY A 252 -3.05 -25.71 18.10
#